data_AF-A0A2E6GNG6-F1
#
_entry.id   AF-A0A2E6GNG6-F1
#
_cell.length_a   1.000
_cell.length_b   1.000
_cell.length_c   1.000
_cell.angle_alpha   90.00
_cell.angle_beta   90.00
_cell.angle_gamma   90.00
#
_symmetry.space_group_name_H-M   'P 1'
#
loop_
_entity.id
_entity.type
_entity.pdbx_description
1 polymer ?
#
loop_
_entity_poly.entity_id
_entity_poly.type
_entity_poly.pdbx_seq_one_letter_code
_entity_poly.pdbx_strand_id
1 'polypeptide(L)'
;MTNDDADVHKSFAADEKIGYTLLSDPKAEIIGAFGLIKPGVLKSSSWYGVAVPAIFVADTNGVISHRFSTHNYRDRPDVDRVLAALSSK
;
A
#
# COMPACT_ATOMS: atom_id res chain seq x y z
N MET A 1 -1.91 1.93 2.17
CA MET A 1 -1.11 3.10 2.59
C MET A 1 -0.67 3.84 1.36
N THR A 2 -0.74 5.17 1.35
CA THR A 2 -0.26 6.03 0.27
C THR A 2 0.39 7.29 0.83
N ASN A 3 0.98 8.10 -0.02
CA ASN A 3 1.52 9.41 0.35
C ASN A 3 0.48 10.55 0.29
N ASP A 4 -0.81 10.25 0.19
CA ASP A 4 -1.86 11.26 0.31
C ASP A 4 -2.06 11.65 1.78
N ASP A 5 -2.51 12.89 2.00
CA ASP A 5 -2.89 13.39 3.32
C ASP A 5 -4.15 12.68 3.86
N ALA A 6 -4.27 12.65 5.19
CA ALA A 6 -5.39 12.01 5.88
C ALA A 6 -6.76 12.58 5.46
N ASP A 7 -6.85 13.88 5.16
CA ASP A 7 -8.10 14.52 4.74
C ASP A 7 -8.54 14.07 3.34
N VAL A 8 -7.58 13.82 2.44
CA VAL A 8 -7.85 13.23 1.11
C VAL A 8 -8.38 11.81 1.29
N HIS A 9 -7.74 11.01 2.15
CA HIS A 9 -8.21 9.66 2.48
C HIS A 9 -9.59 9.64 3.10
N LYS A 10 -9.89 10.58 4.01
CA LYS A 10 -11.21 10.67 4.65
C LYS A 10 -12.31 10.96 3.63
N SER A 11 -12.07 11.88 2.70
CA SER A 11 -13.02 12.23 1.65
C SER A 11 -13.23 11.04 0.70
N PHE A 12 -12.13 10.43 0.23
CA PHE A 12 -12.19 9.26 -0.64
C PHE A 12 -12.90 8.06 0.02
N ALA A 13 -12.64 7.79 1.30
CA ALA A 13 -13.30 6.70 2.02
C ALA A 13 -14.82 6.92 2.15
N ALA A 14 -15.26 8.16 2.32
CA ALA A 14 -16.69 8.50 2.37
C ALA A 14 -17.36 8.31 1.00
N ASP A 15 -16.73 8.81 -0.07
CA ASP A 15 -17.27 8.76 -1.43
C ASP A 15 -17.37 7.31 -1.95
N GLU A 16 -16.32 6.51 -1.73
CA GLU A 16 -16.23 5.11 -2.18
C GLU A 16 -16.76 4.09 -1.17
N LYS A 17 -17.31 4.56 -0.04
CA LYS A 17 -17.89 3.73 1.03
C LYS A 17 -16.91 2.66 1.56
N ILE A 18 -15.66 3.04 1.75
CA ILE A 18 -14.59 2.15 2.22
C ILE A 18 -14.74 1.90 3.72
N GLY A 19 -14.91 0.62 4.10
CA GLY A 19 -15.11 0.20 5.49
C GLY A 19 -13.83 -0.13 6.28
N TYR A 20 -12.65 0.04 5.69
CA TYR A 20 -11.36 -0.25 6.32
C TYR A 20 -10.47 0.99 6.40
N THR A 21 -9.49 0.96 7.32
CA THR A 21 -8.58 2.08 7.56
C THR A 21 -7.69 2.36 6.35
N LEU A 22 -7.62 3.63 5.94
CA LEU A 22 -6.65 4.13 4.96
C LEU A 22 -5.51 4.86 5.68
N LEU A 23 -4.31 4.31 5.58
CA LEU A 23 -3.12 4.88 6.23
C LEU A 23 -2.46 5.95 5.35
N SER A 24 -2.34 7.16 5.89
CA SER A 24 -1.66 8.32 5.29
C SER A 24 -0.17 8.34 5.69
N ASP A 25 0.71 8.45 4.69
CA ASP A 25 2.17 8.53 4.84
C ASP A 25 2.74 9.65 3.94
N PRO A 26 2.41 10.93 4.19
CA PRO A 26 2.69 12.03 3.26
C PRO A 26 4.19 12.31 3.07
N LYS A 27 5.03 11.85 4.00
CA LYS A 27 6.49 11.92 3.89
C LYS A 27 7.11 10.68 3.23
N ALA A 28 6.29 9.69 2.87
CA ALA A 28 6.69 8.40 2.31
C ALA A 28 7.75 7.67 3.16
N GLU A 29 7.70 7.83 4.48
CA GLU A 29 8.67 7.24 5.41
C GLU A 29 8.45 5.73 5.52
N ILE A 30 7.20 5.31 5.67
CA ILE A 30 6.83 3.89 5.75
C ILE A 30 6.90 3.26 4.35
N ILE A 31 6.43 3.95 3.31
CA ILE A 31 6.60 3.52 1.91
C ILE A 31 8.08 3.27 1.60
N GLY A 32 8.97 4.16 2.06
CA GLY A 32 10.42 4.01 1.97
C GLY A 32 10.93 2.79 2.75
N ALA A 33 10.52 2.62 4.00
CA ALA A 33 10.92 1.51 4.85
C ALA A 33 10.55 0.13 4.27
N PHE A 34 9.43 0.04 3.55
CA PHE A 34 8.99 -1.18 2.87
C PHE A 34 9.62 -1.36 1.47
N GLY A 35 10.47 -0.44 1.02
CA GLY A 35 11.11 -0.49 -0.30
C GLY A 35 10.11 -0.35 -1.45
N LEU A 36 9.07 0.46 -1.27
CA LEU A 36 7.98 0.62 -2.25
C LEU A 36 8.04 1.94 -3.03
N ILE A 37 9.05 2.79 -2.82
CA ILE A 37 9.17 4.05 -3.56
C ILE A 37 9.27 3.75 -5.05
N LYS A 38 8.40 4.37 -5.86
CA LYS A 38 8.39 4.20 -7.32
C LYS A 38 9.76 4.58 -7.90
N PRO A 39 10.43 3.67 -8.62
CA PRO A 39 11.73 3.95 -9.20
C PRO A 39 11.63 4.99 -10.34
N GLY A 40 12.72 5.72 -10.56
CA GLY A 40 12.83 6.70 -11.64
C GLY A 40 12.12 8.03 -11.40
N VAL A 41 11.53 8.25 -10.21
CA VAL A 41 10.95 9.53 -9.83
C VAL A 41 11.97 10.38 -9.06
N LEU A 42 12.27 11.57 -9.56
CA LEU A 42 13.18 12.52 -8.91
C LEU A 42 12.58 13.05 -7.60
N LYS A 43 13.42 13.27 -6.59
CA LYS A 43 13.00 13.84 -5.29
C LYS A 43 12.33 15.21 -5.39
N SER A 44 12.68 16.00 -6.40
CA SER A 44 12.07 17.32 -6.67
C SER A 44 10.72 17.23 -7.36
N SER A 45 10.32 16.05 -7.83
CA SER A 45 9.02 15.83 -8.49
C SER A 45 7.90 15.82 -7.46
N SER A 46 6.75 16.39 -7.81
CA SER A 46 5.51 16.23 -7.05
C SER A 46 5.03 14.78 -6.96
N TRP A 47 5.55 13.90 -7.82
CA TRP A 47 5.27 12.47 -7.81
C TRP A 47 6.20 11.66 -6.90
N TYR A 48 7.18 12.30 -6.26
CA TYR A 48 8.09 11.60 -5.36
C TYR A 48 7.32 11.04 -4.15
N GLY A 49 7.69 9.84 -3.71
CA GLY A 49 7.02 9.17 -2.58
C GLY A 49 5.83 8.29 -2.96
N VAL A 50 5.38 8.32 -4.22
CA VAL A 50 4.32 7.40 -4.69
C VAL A 50 4.80 5.95 -4.57
N ALA A 51 3.97 5.11 -3.96
CA ALA A 51 4.25 3.69 -3.77
C ALA A 51 4.00 2.89 -5.06
N VAL A 52 4.83 1.87 -5.32
CA VAL A 52 4.43 0.75 -6.19
C VAL A 52 3.37 -0.11 -5.48
N PRO A 53 2.35 -0.63 -6.18
CA PRO A 53 1.31 -1.43 -5.54
C PRO A 53 1.87 -2.72 -4.93
N ALA A 54 1.52 -2.94 -3.66
CA ALA A 54 1.85 -4.15 -2.94
C ALA A 54 0.79 -4.46 -1.87
N ILE A 55 0.65 -5.74 -1.56
CA ILE A 55 -0.14 -6.25 -0.44
C ILE A 55 0.82 -7.02 0.47
N PHE A 56 0.80 -6.71 1.75
CA PHE A 56 1.53 -7.43 2.79
C PHE A 56 0.53 -8.10 3.71
N VAL A 57 0.82 -9.34 4.10
CA VAL A 57 0.12 -10.03 5.17
C VAL A 57 1.09 -10.13 6.34
N ALA A 58 0.65 -9.68 7.52
CA ALA A 58 1.38 -9.82 8.76
C ALA A 58 0.66 -10.82 9.68
N ASP A 59 1.43 -11.59 10.44
CA ASP A 59 0.90 -12.47 11.49
C ASP A 59 0.52 -11.67 12.75
N THR A 60 0.04 -12.38 13.78
CA THR A 60 -0.36 -11.75 15.06
C THR A 60 0.81 -11.20 15.87
N ASN A 61 2.06 -11.56 15.54
CA ASN A 61 3.27 -11.02 16.14
C ASN A 61 3.79 -9.79 15.38
N GLY A 62 3.08 -9.35 14.33
CA GLY A 62 3.49 -8.24 13.48
C GLY A 62 4.59 -8.60 12.48
N VAL A 63 4.87 -9.89 12.27
CA VAL A 63 5.85 -10.36 11.29
C VAL A 63 5.19 -10.51 9.93
N ILE A 64 5.79 -9.94 8.89
CA ILE A 64 5.32 -10.11 7.51
C ILE A 64 5.48 -11.57 7.10
N SER A 65 4.36 -12.27 6.86
CA SER A 65 4.36 -13.65 6.39
C SER A 65 4.33 -13.73 4.86
N HIS A 66 3.68 -12.78 4.19
CA HIS A 66 3.51 -12.79 2.73
C HIS A 66 3.67 -11.38 2.13
N ARG A 67 4.18 -11.33 0.90
CA ARG A 67 4.23 -10.14 0.05
C ARG A 67 3.70 -10.48 -1.35
N PHE A 68 2.74 -9.70 -1.82
CA PHE A 68 2.26 -9.73 -3.19
C PHE A 68 2.56 -8.37 -3.84
N SER A 69 3.46 -8.34 -4.82
CA SER A 69 3.82 -7.12 -5.55
C SER A 69 4.06 -7.41 -7.02
N THR A 70 3.64 -6.49 -7.88
CA THR A 70 3.80 -6.58 -9.33
C THR A 70 4.68 -5.43 -9.82
N HIS A 71 5.31 -5.60 -10.99
CA HIS A 71 6.13 -4.53 -11.59
C HIS A 71 5.26 -3.43 -12.21
N ASN A 72 4.06 -3.77 -12.71
CA ASN A 72 3.15 -2.85 -13.35
C ASN A 72 1.98 -2.53 -12.43
N TYR A 73 1.68 -1.23 -12.28
CA TYR A 73 0.58 -0.76 -11.44
C TYR A 73 -0.81 -1.15 -11.97
N ARG A 74 -0.92 -1.71 -13.18
CA ARG A 74 -2.17 -2.28 -13.72
C ARG A 74 -2.35 -3.74 -13.37
N ASP A 75 -1.27 -4.45 -13.05
CA ASP A 75 -1.34 -5.85 -12.70
C ASP A 75 -1.81 -5.95 -11.25
N ARG A 76 -2.90 -6.69 -11.02
CA ARG A 76 -3.43 -6.96 -9.69
C ARG A 76 -3.09 -8.40 -9.31
N PRO A 77 -2.59 -8.65 -8.09
CA PRO A 77 -2.56 -10.01 -7.56
C PRO A 77 -3.96 -10.60 -7.60
N ASP A 78 -4.03 -11.91 -7.86
CA ASP A 78 -5.27 -12.67 -7.72
C ASP A 78 -5.79 -12.56 -6.28
N VAL A 79 -7.04 -12.11 -6.13
CA VAL A 79 -7.66 -11.86 -4.82
C VAL A 79 -7.82 -13.17 -4.04
N ASP A 80 -8.12 -14.28 -4.70
CA ASP A 80 -8.32 -15.57 -4.03
C ASP A 80 -7.01 -16.06 -3.43
N ARG A 81 -5.89 -15.80 -4.12
CA ARG A 81 -4.55 -16.11 -3.60
C ARG A 81 -4.19 -15.26 -2.39
N VAL A 82 -4.58 -13.98 -2.37
CA VAL A 82 -4.36 -13.10 -1.21
C VAL A 82 -5.19 -13.56 -0.02
N LEU A 83 -6.46 -13.91 -0.25
CA LEU A 83 -7.35 -14.39 0.82
C LEU A 83 -6.91 -15.76 1.38
N ALA A 84 -6.39 -16.65 0.53
CA ALA A 84 -5.83 -17.93 0.98
C ALA A 84 -4.66 -17.75 1.96
N ALA A 85 -3.83 -16.72 1.78
CA ALA A 85 -2.73 -16.40 2.68
C ALA A 85 -3.18 -15.94 4.09
N LEU A 86 -4.45 -15.56 4.25
CA LEU A 86 -5.03 -15.23 5.57
C LEU A 86 -5.48 -16.47 6.35
N SER A 87 -5.61 -17.62 5.68
CA SER A 87 -6.14 -18.86 6.27
C SER A 87 -5.07 -19.73 6.94
N SER A 88 -3.79 -19.49 6.67
CA SER A 88 -2.68 -20.14 7.36
C SER A 88 -2.45 -19.47 8.72
N LYS A 89 -3.05 -20.05 9.77
CA LYS A 89 -2.73 -19.76 11.17
C LYS A 89 -1.52 -20.55 11.64
#